data_AF-T0RE12-F1
#
_entry.id   AF-T0RE12-F1
#
_cell.length_a   1.000
_cell.length_b   1.000
_cell.length_c   1.000
_cell.angle_alpha   90.00
_cell.angle_beta   90.00
_cell.angle_gamma   90.00
#
_symmetry.space_group_name_H-M   'P 1'
#
loop_
_entity.id
_entity.type
_entity.pdbx_description
1 polymer ?
#
loop_
_entity_poly.entity_id
_entity_poly.type
_entity_poly.pdbx_seq_one_letter_code
_entity_poly.pdbx_strand_id
1 'polypeptide(L)'
;MLKRNTVVAAKIEKSNVLPMNAWKQNIEMKKEEETLSSYFSILGFHELFVEAQTLIIELQNKEISRDMGLRAKSLLKEFQKRTQNQSHGLSAAIGQVTQTLEKNVERLIALN
;
A
#
# COMPACT_ATOMS: atom_id res chain seq x y z
N MET A 1 13.36 -40.46 -17.89
CA MET A 1 13.51 -39.37 -18.88
C MET A 1 13.34 -38.03 -18.18
N LEU A 2 14.41 -37.24 -18.02
CA LEU A 2 14.37 -35.91 -17.40
C LEU A 2 14.01 -34.88 -18.47
N LYS A 3 12.86 -34.21 -18.34
CA LYS A 3 12.47 -33.09 -19.21
C LYS A 3 13.44 -31.93 -18.96
N ARG A 4 14.21 -31.53 -19.98
CA ARG A 4 15.06 -30.34 -19.92
C ARG A 4 14.15 -29.11 -19.82
N ASN A 5 14.29 -28.37 -18.73
CA ASN A 5 13.63 -27.10 -18.55
C ASN A 5 14.34 -26.06 -19.43
N THR A 6 13.81 -25.79 -20.62
CA THR A 6 14.33 -24.73 -21.49
C THR A 6 13.92 -23.38 -20.93
N VAL A 7 14.85 -22.72 -20.25
CA VAL A 7 14.71 -21.30 -19.89
C VAL A 7 14.83 -20.52 -21.20
N VAL A 8 13.70 -20.04 -21.72
CA VAL A 8 13.69 -19.12 -22.86
C VAL A 8 14.28 -17.81 -22.36
N ALA A 9 15.38 -17.36 -22.98
CA ALA A 9 15.96 -16.07 -22.66
C ALA A 9 14.92 -14.97 -22.93
N ALA A 10 14.41 -14.35 -21.88
CA ALA A 10 13.50 -13.22 -22.01
C ALA A 10 14.24 -12.09 -22.73
N LYS A 11 13.71 -11.66 -23.88
CA LYS A 11 14.25 -10.55 -24.64
C LYS A 11 14.15 -9.28 -23.77
N ILE A 12 15.29 -8.71 -23.39
CA ILE A 12 15.32 -7.52 -22.53
C ILE A 12 14.92 -6.31 -23.39
N GLU A 13 13.65 -5.93 -23.30
CA GLU A 13 13.16 -4.67 -23.88
C GLU A 13 13.52 -3.50 -22.96
N LYS A 14 13.92 -2.35 -23.51
CA LYS A 14 14.24 -1.15 -22.70
C LYS A 14 13.10 -0.71 -21.78
N SER A 15 11.85 -1.00 -22.15
CA SER A 15 10.64 -0.80 -21.34
C SER A 15 10.60 -1.64 -20.06
N ASN A 16 11.29 -2.79 -20.05
CA ASN A 16 11.32 -3.73 -18.93
C ASN A 16 12.58 -3.58 -18.06
N VAL A 17 13.45 -2.61 -18.36
CA VAL A 17 14.66 -2.32 -17.59
C VAL A 17 14.43 -1.11 -16.72
N LEU A 18 14.25 -1.35 -15.42
CA LEU A 18 14.28 -0.27 -14.44
C LEU A 18 15.71 0.26 -14.31
N PRO A 19 15.92 1.58 -14.37
CA PRO A 19 17.20 2.18 -14.00
C PRO A 19 17.64 1.69 -12.61
N MET A 20 18.92 1.41 -12.43
CA MET A 20 19.46 0.87 -11.16
C MET A 20 19.02 1.70 -9.93
N ASN A 21 18.92 3.02 -10.10
CA ASN A 21 18.48 3.95 -9.06
C ASN A 21 17.01 3.73 -8.68
N ALA A 22 16.16 3.52 -9.69
CA ALA A 22 14.74 3.20 -9.50
C ALA A 22 14.55 1.80 -8.88
N TRP A 23 15.41 0.84 -9.22
CA TRP A 23 15.39 -0.49 -8.60
C TRP A 23 15.74 -0.45 -7.11
N LYS A 24 16.79 0.29 -6.74
CA LYS A 24 17.17 0.51 -5.33
C LYS A 24 16.04 1.18 -4.54
N GLN A 25 15.46 2.25 -5.09
CA GLN A 25 14.33 2.94 -4.48
C GLN A 25 13.13 2.02 -4.29
N ASN A 26 12.83 1.14 -5.26
CA ASN A 26 11.76 0.16 -5.14
C ASN A 26 12.00 -0.89 -4.05
N ILE A 27 13.25 -1.32 -3.85
CA ILE A 27 13.60 -2.25 -2.77
C ILE A 27 13.42 -1.60 -1.41
N GLU A 28 13.90 -0.36 -1.25
CA GLU A 28 13.72 0.40 -0.01
C GLU A 28 12.24 0.58 0.31
N MET A 29 11.45 0.97 -0.69
CA MET A 29 10.00 1.11 -0.54
C MET A 29 9.30 -0.19 -0.13
N LYS A 30 9.73 -1.33 -0.69
CA LYS A 30 9.17 -2.64 -0.30
C LYS A 30 9.48 -2.98 1.15
N LYS A 31 10.70 -2.70 1.62
CA LYS A 31 11.07 -2.94 3.02
C LYS A 31 10.29 -2.04 3.98
N GLU A 32 10.07 -0.78 3.61
CA GLU A 32 9.24 0.14 4.37
C GLU A 32 7.78 -0.33 4.42
N GLU A 33 7.21 -0.75 3.28
CA GLU A 33 5.86 -1.34 3.23
C GLU A 33 5.73 -2.61 4.07
N GLU A 34 6.73 -3.50 4.07
CA GLU A 34 6.75 -4.71 4.90
C GLU A 34 6.80 -4.39 6.39
N THR A 35 7.59 -3.38 6.76
CA THR A 35 7.69 -2.91 8.15
C THR A 35 6.37 -2.31 8.63
N LEU A 36 5.77 -1.44 7.82
CA LEU A 36 4.46 -0.83 8.11
C LEU A 36 3.34 -1.87 8.16
N SER A 37 3.35 -2.85 7.24
CA SER A 37 2.41 -3.96 7.26
C SER A 37 2.55 -4.79 8.53
N SER A 38 3.77 -5.02 9.01
CA SER A 38 4.01 -5.76 10.26
C SER A 38 3.50 -4.97 11.46
N TYR A 39 3.78 -3.66 11.53
CA TYR A 39 3.26 -2.75 12.55
C TYR A 39 1.73 -2.73 12.59
N PHE A 40 1.06 -2.47 11.46
CA PHE A 40 -0.41 -2.40 11.43
C PHE A 40 -1.07 -3.77 11.70
N SER A 41 -0.39 -4.88 11.41
CA SER A 41 -0.93 -6.21 11.69
C SER A 41 -1.03 -6.53 13.19
N ILE A 42 -0.17 -5.95 14.03
CA ILE A 42 -0.17 -6.19 15.48
C ILE A 42 -1.16 -5.30 16.23
N LEU A 43 -1.58 -4.18 15.63
CA LEU A 43 -2.52 -3.26 16.24
C LEU A 43 -3.92 -3.86 16.36
N GLY A 44 -4.61 -3.54 17.45
CA GLY A 44 -6.03 -3.73 17.62
C GLY A 44 -6.85 -2.83 16.70
N PHE A 45 -8.13 -3.15 16.52
CA PHE A 45 -8.99 -2.40 15.59
C PHE A 45 -9.16 -0.92 15.97
N HIS A 46 -9.27 -0.63 17.27
CA HIS A 46 -9.36 0.74 17.77
C HIS A 46 -8.08 1.53 17.48
N GLU A 47 -6.91 0.92 17.70
CA GLU A 47 -5.61 1.54 17.44
C GLU A 47 -5.43 1.84 15.95
N LEU A 48 -5.80 0.90 15.07
CA LEU A 48 -5.82 1.15 13.62
C LEU A 48 -6.73 2.31 13.23
N PHE A 49 -7.87 2.46 13.89
CA PHE A 49 -8.80 3.55 13.64
C PHE A 49 -8.24 4.90 14.11
N VAL A 50 -7.55 4.93 15.25
CA VAL A 50 -6.84 6.12 15.74
C VAL A 50 -5.72 6.53 14.79
N GLU A 51 -4.93 5.57 14.30
CA GLU A 51 -3.90 5.79 13.27
C GLU A 51 -4.52 6.33 11.97
N ALA A 52 -5.66 5.78 11.55
CA ALA A 52 -6.40 6.27 10.38
C ALA A 52 -6.84 7.73 10.54
N GLN A 53 -7.40 8.09 11.70
CA GLN A 53 -7.84 9.45 11.96
C GLN A 53 -6.67 10.43 11.99
N THR A 54 -5.58 10.05 12.64
CA THR A 54 -4.35 10.86 12.69
C THR A 54 -3.84 11.12 11.27
N LEU A 55 -3.78 10.07 10.46
CA LEU A 55 -3.33 10.19 9.07
C LEU A 55 -4.29 10.99 8.19
N ILE A 56 -5.61 10.90 8.41
CA ILE A 56 -6.60 11.73 7.70
C ILE A 56 -6.38 13.21 8.03
N ILE A 57 -6.09 13.56 9.29
CA ILE A 57 -5.79 14.93 9.69
C ILE A 57 -4.47 15.40 9.06
N GLU A 58 -3.44 14.55 9.06
CA GLU A 58 -2.17 14.84 8.37
C GLU A 58 -2.36 15.08 6.87
N LEU A 59 -3.17 14.25 6.20
CA LEU A 59 -3.44 14.34 4.75
C LEU A 59 -4.33 15.54 4.36
N GLN A 60 -5.04 16.15 5.30
CA GLN A 60 -5.76 17.40 5.06
C GLN A 60 -4.82 18.61 4.94
N ASN A 61 -3.55 18.44 5.32
CA ASN A 61 -2.53 19.45 5.09
C ASN A 61 -2.09 19.48 3.61
N LYS A 62 -1.62 20.63 3.12
CA LYS A 62 -1.34 20.83 1.68
C LYS A 62 -0.07 20.13 1.18
N GLU A 63 0.82 19.71 2.08
CA GLU A 63 2.05 19.00 1.73
C GLU A 63 1.94 17.53 2.12
N ILE A 64 1.71 16.67 1.13
CA ILE A 64 1.69 15.22 1.33
C ILE A 64 3.10 14.68 1.14
N SER A 65 3.63 14.05 2.19
CA SER A 65 4.94 13.40 2.14
C SER A 65 4.85 11.95 1.62
N ARG A 66 5.98 11.43 1.11
CA ARG A 66 6.10 10.02 0.68
C ARG A 66 5.72 9.05 1.81
N ASP A 67 6.18 9.34 3.03
CA ASP A 67 5.91 8.56 4.22
C ASP A 67 4.40 8.49 4.54
N MET A 68 3.69 9.63 4.47
CA MET A 68 2.23 9.66 4.63
C MET A 68 1.52 8.77 3.60
N GLY A 69 2.00 8.77 2.35
CA GLY A 69 1.47 7.89 1.30
C GLY A 69 1.68 6.40 1.59
N LEU A 70 2.87 6.02 2.07
CA LEU A 70 3.19 4.63 2.43
C LEU A 70 2.39 4.15 3.65
N ARG A 71 2.26 5.01 4.67
CA ARG A 71 1.39 4.75 5.83
C ARG A 71 -0.06 4.57 5.39
N ALA A 72 -0.59 5.46 4.53
CA ALA A 72 -1.97 5.39 4.04
C ALA A 72 -2.24 4.09 3.28
N LYS A 73 -1.35 3.74 2.35
CA LYS A 73 -1.45 2.51 1.56
C LYS A 73 -1.42 1.26 2.43
N SER A 74 -0.52 1.21 3.41
CA SER A 74 -0.34 0.02 4.26
C SER A 74 -1.50 -0.15 5.25
N LEU A 75 -2.01 0.96 5.78
CA LEU A 75 -3.16 1.00 6.68
C LEU A 75 -4.46 0.60 5.95
N LEU A 76 -4.63 1.08 4.70
CA LEU A 76 -5.70 0.64 3.79
C LEU A 76 -5.69 -0.87 3.56
N LYS A 77 -4.53 -1.44 3.23
CA LYS A 77 -4.38 -2.89 3.00
C LYS A 77 -4.80 -3.69 4.22
N GLU A 78 -4.42 -3.24 5.42
CA GLU A 78 -4.80 -3.93 6.66
C GLU A 78 -6.30 -3.83 6.93
N PHE A 79 -6.93 -2.66 6.69
CA PHE A 79 -8.38 -2.51 6.76
C PHE A 79 -9.12 -3.40 5.76
N GLN A 80 -8.67 -3.45 4.51
CA GLN A 80 -9.22 -4.33 3.48
C GLN A 80 -9.09 -5.81 3.88
N LYS A 81 -7.92 -6.22 4.38
CA LYS A 81 -7.69 -7.58 4.87
C LYS A 81 -8.60 -7.96 6.04
N ARG A 82 -8.84 -7.04 6.98
CA ARG A 82 -9.71 -7.29 8.14
C ARG A 82 -11.20 -7.24 7.79
N THR A 83 -11.61 -6.40 6.84
CA THR A 83 -12.99 -6.31 6.37
C THR A 83 -13.41 -7.46 5.49
N GLN A 84 -12.54 -7.93 4.60
CA GLN A 84 -12.82 -9.09 3.74
C GLN A 84 -13.13 -10.35 4.56
N ASN A 85 -12.69 -10.39 5.82
CA ASN A 85 -12.86 -11.52 6.73
C ASN A 85 -13.97 -11.34 7.78
N GLN A 86 -14.71 -10.22 7.82
CA GLN A 86 -15.75 -9.98 8.85
C GLN A 86 -17.13 -9.56 8.30
N SER A 87 -18.17 -10.13 8.92
CA SER A 87 -19.59 -10.02 8.56
C SER A 87 -20.12 -8.58 8.44
N HIS A 88 -21.08 -8.42 7.53
CA HIS A 88 -21.78 -7.24 6.99
C HIS A 88 -21.90 -5.91 7.76
N GLY A 89 -21.76 -5.84 9.08
CA GLY A 89 -21.92 -4.59 9.85
C GLY A 89 -20.68 -3.68 9.90
N LEU A 90 -19.51 -4.26 10.21
CA LEU A 90 -18.23 -3.53 10.33
C LEU A 90 -17.65 -3.17 8.94
N SER A 91 -18.00 -3.96 7.93
CA SER A 91 -17.62 -3.77 6.53
C SER A 91 -18.06 -2.41 5.96
N ALA A 92 -19.23 -1.90 6.35
CA ALA A 92 -19.75 -0.64 5.82
C ALA A 92 -18.95 0.59 6.27
N ALA A 93 -18.65 0.69 7.57
CA ALA A 93 -17.88 1.81 8.12
C ALA A 93 -16.44 1.82 7.58
N ILE A 94 -15.83 0.65 7.46
CA ILE A 94 -14.47 0.53 6.91
C ILE A 94 -14.48 0.73 5.39
N GLY A 95 -15.54 0.33 4.68
CA GLY A 95 -15.72 0.63 3.26
C GLY A 95 -15.70 2.14 3.00
N GLN A 96 -16.30 2.94 3.90
CA GLN A 96 -16.31 4.39 3.81
C GLN A 96 -14.91 5.00 4.01
N VAL A 97 -14.15 4.49 4.99
CA VAL A 97 -12.75 4.87 5.22
C VAL A 97 -11.88 4.48 4.02
N THR A 98 -12.10 3.29 3.47
CA THR A 98 -11.37 2.75 2.32
C THR A 98 -11.58 3.61 1.08
N GLN A 99 -12.83 3.91 0.73
CA GLN A 99 -13.15 4.78 -0.42
C GLN A 99 -12.56 6.18 -0.29
N THR A 100 -12.51 6.72 0.93
CA THR A 100 -11.95 8.06 1.18
C THR A 100 -10.45 8.08 0.94
N LEU A 101 -9.74 7.06 1.44
CA LEU A 101 -8.31 6.94 1.25
C LEU A 101 -7.96 6.62 -0.22
N GLU A 102 -8.73 5.77 -0.91
CA GLU A 102 -8.57 5.49 -2.34
C GLU A 102 -8.68 6.76 -3.19
N LYS A 103 -9.71 7.58 -2.99
CA LYS A 103 -9.87 8.86 -3.70
C LYS A 103 -8.72 9.83 -3.47
N ASN A 104 -8.16 9.85 -2.27
CA ASN A 104 -7.01 10.71 -1.96
C ASN A 104 -5.72 10.21 -2.62
N VAL A 105 -5.54 8.89 -2.73
CA VAL A 105 -4.43 8.29 -3.48
C VAL A 105 -4.56 8.55 -4.98
N GLU A 106 -5.76 8.45 -5.55
CA GLU A 106 -5.99 8.77 -6.96
C GLU A 106 -5.68 10.23 -7.27
N ARG A 107 -6.04 11.17 -6.37
CA ARG A 107 -5.66 12.58 -6.49
C ARG A 107 -4.13 12.78 -6.50
N LEU A 108 -3.39 12.04 -5.69
CA LEU A 108 -1.92 12.09 -5.65
C LEU A 108 -1.28 11.59 -6.95
N ILE A 109 -1.88 10.58 -7.59
CA ILE A 109 -1.41 10.07 -8.88
C ILE A 109 -1.71 11.08 -9.99
N ALA A 110 -2.85 11.76 -9.96
CA ALA A 110 -3.25 12.73 -10.99
C ALA A 110 -2.51 14.08 -10.92
N LEU A 111 -1.81 14.36 -9.83
CA LEU A 111 -1.02 15.59 -9.63
C LEU A 111 0.47 15.45 -9.99
N ASN A 112 0.93 14.24 -10.33
CA ASN A 112 2.28 13.95 -10.85
C ASN A 112 2.23 13.67 -12.35
#